data_AF-A0A6F8XI61-F1
#
_entry.id   AF-A0A6F8XI61-F1
#
_cell.length_a   1.000
_cell.length_b   1.000
_cell.length_c   1.000
_cell.angle_alpha   90.00
_cell.angle_beta   90.00
_cell.angle_gamma   90.00
#
_symmetry.space_group_name_H-M   'P 1'
#
loop_
_entity.id
_entity.type
_entity.pdbx_description
1 polymer ?
#
loop_
_entity_poly.entity_id
_entity_poly.type
_entity_poly.pdbx_seq_one_letter_code
_entity_poly.pdbx_strand_id
1 'polypeptide(L)'
;MAEDGPIDDRYPLEEITGGYRQRTKRNVLNADGTVIFYHSAPEGGTEATLAFCIREKKPYKLIDTESVAASTAAGMIREFVQRNAITSLNVAGPRESRCSGMYGFVLEALCLSLSGGGLS
;
A
#
# COMPACT_ATOMS: atom_id res chain seq x y z
N MET A 1 10.92 13.31 7.42
CA MET A 1 10.66 12.52 8.63
C MET A 1 9.27 11.95 8.49
N ALA A 2 9.11 10.61 8.56
CA ALA A 2 7.87 10.07 9.07
C ALA A 2 7.80 10.46 10.56
N GLU A 3 6.61 10.76 11.03
CA GLU A 3 6.40 11.31 12.39
C GLU A 3 6.38 10.22 13.46
N ASP A 4 6.46 8.95 13.05
CA ASP A 4 6.63 7.81 13.95
C ASP A 4 7.81 6.94 13.50
N GLY A 5 8.44 6.32 14.48
CA GLY A 5 9.71 5.59 14.37
C GLY A 5 9.72 4.40 13.41
N PRO A 6 10.85 3.68 13.33
CA PRO A 6 11.07 2.66 12.32
C PRO A 6 10.04 1.52 12.38
N ILE A 7 9.57 1.09 11.20
CA ILE A 7 8.70 -0.07 11.03
C ILE A 7 9.43 -1.36 11.43
N ASP A 8 8.73 -2.27 12.12
CA ASP A 8 9.22 -3.57 12.63
C ASP A 8 9.84 -4.45 11.52
N ASP A 9 11.02 -5.04 11.78
CA ASP A 9 11.82 -5.89 10.87
C ASP A 9 11.06 -7.11 10.29
N ARG A 10 9.90 -7.45 10.84
CA ARG A 10 8.98 -8.47 10.28
C ARG A 10 8.43 -8.11 8.91
N TYR A 11 8.52 -6.84 8.52
CA TYR A 11 8.19 -6.36 7.20
C TYR A 11 9.48 -5.82 6.58
N PRO A 12 10.05 -6.44 5.53
CA PRO A 12 11.12 -5.82 4.76
C PRO A 12 10.53 -4.67 3.91
N LEU A 13 9.91 -3.70 4.57
CA LEU A 13 9.43 -2.45 4.01
C LEU A 13 10.62 -1.49 4.01
N GLU A 14 11.13 -1.18 2.83
CA GLU A 14 12.22 -0.21 2.71
C GLU A 14 11.66 1.21 2.84
N GLU A 15 11.77 1.80 4.03
CA GLU A 15 11.42 3.19 4.29
C GLU A 15 12.49 4.14 3.74
N ILE A 16 12.32 4.61 2.49
CA ILE A 16 13.29 5.54 1.87
C ILE A 16 12.84 7.01 2.02
N THR A 17 13.56 7.78 2.83
CA THR A 17 13.28 9.20 3.19
C THR A 17 13.67 10.25 2.12
N GLY A 18 12.71 11.05 1.60
CA GLY A 18 12.93 12.23 0.72
C GLY A 18 11.77 12.64 -0.22
N GLY A 19 12.03 13.54 -1.19
CA GLY A 19 11.02 14.36 -1.92
C GLY A 19 9.86 13.63 -2.63
N TYR A 20 8.63 14.11 -2.40
CA TYR A 20 7.36 13.38 -2.59
C TYR A 20 7.08 12.91 -4.03
N ARG A 21 7.04 13.80 -5.04
CA ARG A 21 6.57 13.44 -6.40
C ARG A 21 7.53 12.55 -7.21
N GLN A 22 8.83 12.83 -7.17
CA GLN A 22 9.81 12.05 -7.93
C GLN A 22 9.97 10.63 -7.37
N ARG A 23 9.74 10.43 -6.07
CA ARG A 23 9.81 9.11 -5.43
C ARG A 23 8.54 8.30 -5.57
N THR A 24 7.36 8.91 -5.49
CA THR A 24 6.10 8.21 -5.82
C THR A 24 6.18 7.58 -7.21
N LYS A 25 6.68 8.33 -8.21
CA LYS A 25 6.90 7.78 -9.55
C LYS A 25 7.90 6.63 -9.55
N ARG A 26 9.05 6.79 -8.87
CA ARG A 26 10.09 5.75 -8.85
C ARG A 26 9.64 4.47 -8.13
N ASN A 27 8.90 4.57 -7.04
CA ASN A 27 8.37 3.42 -6.31
C ASN A 27 7.32 2.67 -7.13
N VAL A 28 6.42 3.39 -7.81
CA VAL A 28 5.44 2.77 -8.74
C VAL A 28 6.14 2.06 -9.89
N LEU A 29 7.23 2.63 -10.43
CA LEU A 29 7.98 2.01 -11.53
C LEU A 29 8.78 0.78 -11.11
N ASN A 30 9.41 0.83 -9.93
CA ASN A 30 10.29 -0.23 -9.43
C ASN A 30 9.52 -1.44 -8.88
N ALA A 31 8.30 -1.24 -8.39
CA ALA A 31 7.46 -2.34 -7.91
C ALA A 31 6.71 -3.05 -9.06
N ASP A 32 6.39 -4.31 -8.87
CA ASP A 32 5.59 -5.08 -9.84
C ASP A 32 4.12 -4.63 -9.83
N GLY A 33 3.63 -4.17 -8.67
CA GLY A 33 2.31 -3.58 -8.52
C GLY A 33 2.19 -2.69 -7.29
N THR A 34 1.10 -1.93 -7.22
CA THR A 34 0.85 -1.00 -6.09
C THR A 34 -0.52 -1.22 -5.46
N VAL A 35 -0.56 -1.45 -4.14
CA VAL A 35 -1.81 -1.32 -3.35
C VAL A 35 -1.90 0.12 -2.86
N ILE A 36 -3.07 0.74 -3.06
CA ILE A 36 -3.35 2.13 -2.70
C ILE A 36 -4.53 2.16 -1.74
N PHE A 37 -4.28 2.57 -0.50
CA PHE A 37 -5.28 2.77 0.53
C PHE A 37 -5.81 4.21 0.52
N TYR A 38 -7.11 4.37 0.79
CA TYR A 38 -7.77 5.67 0.87
C TYR A 38 -8.99 5.60 1.80
N HIS A 39 -9.47 6.77 2.23
CA HIS A 39 -10.76 6.95 2.90
C HIS A 39 -11.72 7.57 1.90
N SER A 40 -12.82 6.88 1.57
CA SER A 40 -13.91 7.32 0.66
C SER A 40 -13.48 7.66 -0.78
N ALA A 41 -12.52 8.56 -0.99
CA ALA A 41 -11.94 8.91 -2.29
C ALA A 41 -10.41 9.07 -2.25
N PRO A 42 -9.68 8.74 -3.34
CA PRO A 42 -8.27 9.06 -3.47
C PRO A 42 -8.05 10.58 -3.59
N GLU A 43 -7.33 11.17 -2.62
CA GLU A 43 -7.03 12.61 -2.64
C GLU A 43 -5.52 12.89 -2.56
N GLY A 44 -5.10 14.02 -3.13
CA GLY A 44 -3.74 14.55 -3.01
C GLY A 44 -2.66 13.57 -3.48
N GLY A 45 -1.86 13.06 -2.55
CA GLY A 45 -0.77 12.13 -2.88
C GLY A 45 -1.22 10.75 -3.34
N THR A 46 -2.39 10.32 -2.87
CA THR A 46 -3.02 9.05 -3.26
C THR A 46 -3.50 9.14 -4.72
N GLU A 47 -4.15 10.25 -5.08
CA GLU A 47 -4.56 10.55 -6.46
C GLU A 47 -3.35 10.60 -7.41
N ALA A 48 -2.26 11.26 -7.00
CA ALA A 48 -1.04 11.30 -7.79
C ALA A 48 -0.47 9.89 -8.03
N THR A 49 -0.45 9.03 -7.02
CA THR A 49 0.01 7.65 -7.12
C THR A 49 -0.84 6.83 -8.09
N LEU A 50 -2.17 6.97 -8.02
CA LEU A 50 -3.09 6.33 -8.95
C LEU A 50 -2.85 6.80 -10.39
N ALA A 51 -2.70 8.10 -10.61
CA ALA A 51 -2.39 8.66 -11.92
C ALA A 51 -1.06 8.13 -12.50
N PHE A 52 -0.04 7.93 -11.66
CA PHE A 52 1.21 7.28 -12.07
C PHE A 52 0.98 5.82 -12.47
N CYS A 53 0.24 5.03 -11.67
CA CYS A 53 -0.02 3.62 -12.00
C CYS A 53 -0.73 3.49 -13.36
N ILE A 54 -1.75 4.32 -13.60
CA ILE A 54 -2.49 4.37 -14.87
C ILE A 54 -1.56 4.73 -16.03
N ARG A 55 -0.77 5.80 -15.90
CA ARG A 55 0.08 6.29 -16.98
C ARG A 55 1.18 5.30 -17.35
N GLU A 56 1.78 4.66 -16.35
CA GLU A 56 2.88 3.70 -16.55
C GLU A 56 2.38 2.27 -16.79
N LYS A 57 1.05 2.06 -16.87
CA LYS A 57 0.38 0.76 -17.06
C LYS A 57 0.81 -0.30 -16.04
N LYS A 58 1.07 0.12 -14.80
CA LYS A 58 1.41 -0.77 -13.70
C LYS A 58 0.13 -1.27 -13.01
N PRO A 59 0.04 -2.56 -12.65
CA PRO A 59 -1.12 -3.08 -11.94
C PRO A 59 -1.26 -2.39 -10.59
N TYR A 60 -2.50 -2.07 -10.21
CA TYR A 60 -2.81 -1.45 -8.93
C TYR A 60 -4.09 -2.01 -8.32
N LYS A 61 -4.21 -1.92 -7.00
CA LYS A 61 -5.42 -2.28 -6.24
C LYS A 61 -5.80 -1.13 -5.33
N LEU A 62 -7.01 -0.63 -5.50
CA LEU A 62 -7.62 0.38 -4.62
C LEU A 62 -8.31 -0.33 -3.44
N ILE A 63 -8.04 0.13 -2.22
CA ILE A 63 -8.69 -0.36 -1.00
C ILE A 63 -9.23 0.84 -0.22
N ASP A 64 -10.56 0.95 -0.15
CA ASP A 64 -11.24 1.92 0.69
C ASP A 64 -11.33 1.37 2.11
N THR A 65 -10.61 2.01 3.04
CA THR A 65 -10.54 1.55 4.43
C THR A 65 -11.81 1.82 5.22
N GLU A 66 -12.72 2.68 4.72
CA GLU A 66 -14.04 2.86 5.35
C GLU A 66 -15.02 1.75 4.95
N SER A 67 -14.83 1.18 3.77
CA SER A 67 -15.76 0.20 3.20
C SER A 67 -15.41 -1.25 3.54
N VAL A 68 -14.18 -1.53 4.00
CA VAL A 68 -13.73 -2.91 4.25
C VAL A 68 -12.97 -3.04 5.58
N ALA A 69 -13.12 -4.20 6.22
CA ALA A 69 -12.28 -4.57 7.36
C ALA A 69 -10.86 -4.97 6.92
N ALA A 70 -9.89 -4.90 7.84
CA ALA A 70 -8.49 -5.27 7.59
C ALA A 70 -8.33 -6.72 7.06
N SER A 71 -9.15 -7.65 7.54
CA SER A 71 -9.17 -9.05 7.05
C SER A 71 -9.64 -9.18 5.60
N THR A 72 -10.61 -8.38 5.19
CA THR A 72 -11.07 -8.29 3.80
C THR A 72 -10.00 -7.66 2.92
N ALA A 73 -9.37 -6.56 3.38
CA ALA A 73 -8.25 -5.93 2.71
C ALA A 73 -7.08 -6.93 2.52
N ALA A 74 -6.75 -7.73 3.52
CA ALA A 74 -5.75 -8.79 3.42
C ALA A 74 -6.07 -9.82 2.33
N GLY A 75 -7.34 -10.24 2.21
CA GLY A 75 -7.81 -11.09 1.13
C GLY A 75 -7.62 -10.45 -0.25
N MET A 76 -7.99 -9.17 -0.38
CA MET A 76 -7.84 -8.38 -1.61
C MET A 76 -6.36 -8.20 -2.01
N ILE A 77 -5.46 -8.03 -1.05
CA ILE A 77 -4.01 -7.93 -1.28
C ILE A 77 -3.47 -9.26 -1.79
N ARG A 78 -3.79 -10.39 -1.13
CA ARG A 78 -3.36 -11.73 -1.56
C ARG A 78 -3.83 -12.05 -2.98
N GLU A 79 -5.11 -11.82 -3.24
CA GLU A 79 -5.72 -12.02 -4.57
C GLU A 79 -5.00 -11.17 -5.63
N PHE A 80 -4.72 -9.90 -5.33
CA PHE A 80 -4.01 -9.00 -6.23
C PHE A 80 -2.58 -9.47 -6.52
N VAL A 81 -1.84 -9.88 -5.48
CA VAL A 81 -0.48 -10.39 -5.59
C VAL A 81 -0.42 -11.65 -6.45
N GLN A 82 -1.31 -12.62 -6.17
CA GLN A 82 -1.37 -13.88 -6.90
C GLN A 82 -1.76 -13.67 -8.37
N ARG A 83 -2.81 -12.88 -8.65
CA ARG A 83 -3.31 -12.65 -10.02
C ARG A 83 -2.31 -11.95 -10.93
N ASN A 84 -1.44 -11.10 -10.36
CA ASN A 84 -0.49 -10.29 -11.13
C ASN A 84 0.96 -10.79 -10.99
N ALA A 85 1.18 -11.93 -10.33
CA ALA A 85 2.51 -12.48 -10.04
C ALA A 85 3.48 -11.44 -9.42
N ILE A 86 2.97 -10.65 -8.48
CA ILE A 86 3.73 -9.54 -7.87
C ILE A 86 4.78 -10.13 -6.92
N THR A 87 6.05 -9.80 -7.16
CA THR A 87 7.18 -10.17 -6.28
C THR A 87 7.64 -8.98 -5.43
N SER A 88 7.45 -7.76 -5.94
CA SER A 88 7.66 -6.51 -5.22
C SER A 88 6.38 -5.67 -5.19
N LEU A 89 5.81 -5.49 -3.99
CA LEU A 89 4.56 -4.73 -3.79
C LEU A 89 4.87 -3.34 -3.20
N ASN A 90 4.48 -2.29 -3.91
CA ASN A 90 4.47 -0.94 -3.36
C ASN A 90 3.16 -0.71 -2.59
N VAL A 91 3.23 -0.06 -1.43
CA VAL A 91 2.06 0.30 -0.62
C VAL A 91 2.00 1.81 -0.51
N ALA A 92 0.85 2.39 -0.88
CA ALA A 92 0.60 3.82 -0.84
C ALA A 92 -0.68 4.13 -0.05
N GLY A 93 -0.72 5.30 0.57
CA GLY A 93 -1.91 5.79 1.27
C GLY A 93 -1.68 7.21 1.80
N PRO A 94 -2.73 7.86 2.33
CA PRO A 94 -2.57 9.14 3.00
C PRO A 94 -1.68 8.98 4.24
N ARG A 95 -1.00 10.06 4.60
CA ARG A 95 -0.19 10.10 5.83
C ARG A 95 -1.12 10.01 7.04
N GLU A 96 -0.65 9.40 8.12
CA GLU A 96 -1.39 9.33 9.39
C GLU A 96 -1.77 10.72 9.92
N SER A 97 -0.88 11.72 9.79
CA SER A 97 -1.18 13.11 10.14
C SER A 97 -2.31 13.75 9.32
N ARG A 98 -2.78 13.11 8.25
CA ARG A 98 -3.98 13.49 7.49
C ARG A 98 -5.15 12.51 7.65
N CYS A 99 -4.91 11.32 8.18
CA CYS A 99 -5.89 10.24 8.29
C CYS A 99 -5.54 9.34 9.48
N SER A 100 -6.07 9.71 10.65
CA SER A 100 -5.84 8.98 11.90
C SER A 100 -6.28 7.52 11.77
N GLY A 101 -5.44 6.58 12.20
CA GLY A 101 -5.73 5.14 12.14
C GLY A 101 -5.40 4.45 10.82
N MET A 102 -5.02 5.19 9.77
CA MET A 102 -4.61 4.61 8.49
C MET A 102 -3.40 3.69 8.64
N TYR A 103 -2.39 4.10 9.41
CA TYR A 103 -1.19 3.29 9.63
C TYR A 103 -1.52 1.94 10.29
N GLY A 104 -2.31 1.98 11.38
CA GLY A 104 -2.75 0.77 12.07
C GLY A 104 -3.55 -0.18 11.17
N PHE A 105 -4.50 0.34 10.40
CA PHE A 105 -5.28 -0.44 9.45
C PHE A 105 -4.40 -1.13 8.39
N VAL A 106 -3.49 -0.36 7.78
CA VAL A 106 -2.59 -0.87 6.73
C VAL A 106 -1.68 -1.95 7.30
N LEU A 107 -1.10 -1.70 8.48
CA LEU A 107 -0.25 -2.67 9.15
C LEU A 107 -1.02 -3.98 9.44
N GLU A 108 -2.22 -3.90 10.01
CA GLU A 108 -3.06 -5.07 10.30
C GLU A 108 -3.41 -5.84 9.02
N ALA A 109 -3.82 -5.15 7.95
CA ALA A 109 -4.12 -5.77 6.66
C ALA A 109 -2.88 -6.48 6.07
N LEU A 110 -1.70 -5.89 6.20
CA LEU A 110 -0.44 -6.51 5.79
C LEU A 110 -0.09 -7.72 6.66
N CYS A 111 -0.18 -7.63 8.01
CA CYS A 111 -0.03 -8.77 8.91
C CYS A 111 -0.89 -9.95 8.44
N LEU A 112 -2.19 -9.71 8.32
CA LEU A 112 -3.18 -10.72 7.98
C LEU A 112 -2.94 -11.30 6.59
N SER A 113 -2.43 -10.50 5.63
CA SER A 113 -2.11 -10.98 4.29
C SER A 113 -0.97 -12.00 4.29
N LEU A 114 0.03 -11.81 5.17
CA LEU A 114 1.21 -12.67 5.30
C LEU A 114 0.96 -13.90 6.19
N SER A 115 0.15 -13.75 7.25
CA SER A 115 -0.19 -14.85 8.17
C SER A 115 -1.10 -15.92 7.56
N GLY A 116 -1.74 -15.63 6.43
CA GLY A 116 -2.58 -16.59 5.69
C GLY A 116 -1.80 -17.62 4.85
N GLY A 117 -0.47 -17.63 4.91
CA GLY A 117 0.41 -18.62 4.25
C GLY A 117 0.54 -19.95 5.00
N GLY A 118 -0.48 -20.35 5.77
CA GLY A 118 -0.58 -21.70 6.33
C GLY A 118 -0.83 -22.70 5.21
N LEU A 119 0.14 -23.59 5.03
CA LEU A 119 0.18 -24.70 4.08
C LEU A 119 -1.04 -25.62 4.15
N SER A 120 -1.43 -26.07 2.95
CA SER A 120 -2.23 -27.29 2.62
C SER A 120 -3.73 -27.24 2.83
#